data_AF-A0AA45LE94-F1
#
_entry.id   AF-A0AA45LE94-F1
#
_cell.length_a   1.000
_cell.length_b   1.000
_cell.length_c   1.000
_cell.angle_alpha   90.00
_cell.angle_beta   90.00
_cell.angle_gamma   90.00
#
_symmetry.space_group_name_H-M   'P 1'
#
loop_
_entity.id
_entity.type
_entity.pdbx_description
1 polymer ?
#
loop_
_entity_poly.entity_id
_entity_poly.type
_entity_poly.pdbx_seq_one_letter_code
_entity_poly.pdbx_strand_id
1 'polypeptide(L)'
;MTVLPTSLVQQVAPGPEPVRFTGYAPVGPEAARGWTATRDHLRAELLTTPELLTNPLVVGHASRLLAATLLAAFPNSTTADPVVEDRRDAHPDALRRALAFIDANPDRDLATSDVAAAARVSTRAVQLAFRRHLGTTPMAYLRQVRLDHARADLTSATTGQDTVTRIAAKWGYGRASVFAARYRAAYGVSPSQTLRES
;
A
#
# COMPACT_ATOMS: atom_id res chain seq x y z
N MET A 1 15.82 25.39 23.69
CA MET A 1 15.31 24.81 22.42
C MET A 1 16.52 24.37 21.62
N THR A 2 16.94 23.11 21.74
CA THR A 2 18.22 22.63 21.18
C THR A 2 18.02 22.31 19.70
N VAL A 3 18.67 23.08 18.83
CA VAL A 3 18.60 22.92 17.37
C VAL A 3 19.75 22.01 16.94
N LEU A 4 19.46 20.92 16.22
CA LEU A 4 20.49 20.04 15.66
C LEU A 4 21.35 20.82 14.65
N PRO A 5 22.69 20.68 14.65
CA PRO A 5 23.55 21.38 13.71
C PRO A 5 23.22 21.00 12.28
N THR A 6 22.98 21.99 11.41
CA THR A 6 22.61 21.80 9.99
C THR A 6 23.63 20.94 9.22
N SER A 7 24.90 21.03 9.57
CA SER A 7 25.99 20.23 8.99
C SER A 7 25.81 18.73 9.21
N LEU A 8 25.21 18.33 10.32
CA LEU A 8 25.03 16.94 10.69
C LEU A 8 23.87 16.29 9.94
N VAL A 9 22.82 17.09 9.75
CA VAL A 9 21.65 16.72 8.96
C VAL A 9 22.03 16.50 7.50
N GLN A 10 22.87 17.36 6.91
CA GLN A 10 23.33 17.21 5.53
C GLN A 10 24.23 15.98 5.28
N GLN A 11 24.94 15.49 6.30
CA GLN A 11 25.75 14.27 6.19
C GLN A 11 24.91 12.99 6.15
N VAL A 12 23.71 13.01 6.72
CA VAL A 12 22.84 11.82 6.84
C VAL A 12 21.73 11.83 5.80
N ALA A 13 21.22 13.00 5.43
CA ALA A 13 20.22 13.18 4.39
C ALA A 13 20.58 14.38 3.49
N PRO A 14 21.41 14.16 2.44
CA PRO A 14 21.85 15.23 1.56
C PRO A 14 20.69 15.73 0.70
N GLY A 15 20.46 17.04 0.71
CA GLY A 15 19.41 17.69 -0.08
C GLY A 15 19.49 19.23 -0.02
N PRO A 16 18.82 19.94 -0.96
CA PRO A 16 18.88 21.39 -1.06
C PRO A 16 18.11 22.14 0.04
N GLU A 17 17.20 21.46 0.77
CA GLU A 17 16.36 22.08 1.79
C GLU A 17 16.62 21.52 3.21
N PRO A 18 16.47 22.34 4.28
CA PRO A 18 16.59 21.89 5.66
C PRO A 18 15.56 20.82 6.02
N VAL A 19 16.01 19.76 6.70
CA VAL A 19 15.15 18.66 7.13
C VAL A 19 14.27 19.06 8.30
N ARG A 20 12.95 18.92 8.13
CA ARG A 20 11.93 19.26 9.13
C ARG A 20 11.24 18.00 9.59
N PHE A 21 11.23 17.74 10.89
CA PHE A 21 10.38 16.71 11.47
C PHE A 21 8.93 17.20 11.51
N THR A 22 8.01 16.39 11.02
CA THR A 22 6.59 16.73 10.86
C THR A 22 5.70 16.11 11.94
N GLY A 23 6.30 15.42 12.92
CA GLY A 23 5.59 14.85 14.05
C GLY A 23 6.52 14.31 15.13
N TYR A 24 5.97 14.17 16.35
CA TYR A 24 6.72 13.79 17.56
C TYR A 24 6.57 12.32 17.96
N ALA A 25 5.76 11.55 17.24
CA ALA A 25 5.57 10.12 17.45
C ALA A 25 6.29 9.32 16.35
N PRO A 26 6.89 8.16 16.68
CA PRO A 26 7.48 7.29 15.67
C PRO A 26 6.49 6.83 14.59
N VAL A 27 6.97 6.48 13.40
CA VAL A 27 6.13 6.03 12.27
C VAL A 27 5.56 4.63 12.46
N GLY A 28 6.03 3.88 13.46
CA GLY A 28 5.49 2.57 13.83
C GLY A 28 6.21 1.94 15.03
N PRO A 29 5.71 0.80 15.55
CA PRO A 29 6.29 0.14 16.72
C PRO A 29 7.71 -0.41 16.48
N GLU A 30 8.04 -0.77 15.25
CA GLU A 30 9.41 -1.19 14.88
C GLU A 30 10.39 -0.01 14.87
N ALA A 31 10.00 1.10 14.25
CA ALA A 31 10.73 2.37 14.31
C ALA A 31 10.90 2.87 15.76
N ALA A 32 9.87 2.73 16.60
CA ALA A 32 9.93 3.06 18.02
C ALA A 32 10.94 2.18 18.79
N ARG A 33 10.98 0.87 18.49
CA ARG A 33 11.97 -0.05 19.07
C ARG A 33 13.39 0.29 18.63
N GLY A 34 13.61 0.55 17.34
CA GLY A 34 14.91 0.95 16.81
C GLY A 34 15.42 2.25 17.46
N TRP A 35 14.57 3.27 17.55
CA TRP A 35 14.88 4.51 18.26
C TRP A 35 15.23 4.28 19.74
N THR A 36 14.42 3.48 20.44
CA THR A 36 14.63 3.19 21.87
C THR A 36 15.96 2.47 22.08
N ALA A 37 16.26 1.45 21.26
CA ALA A 37 17.50 0.69 21.33
C ALA A 37 18.73 1.57 21.07
N THR A 38 18.70 2.44 20.06
CA THR A 38 19.80 3.37 19.77
C THR A 38 19.99 4.40 20.88
N ARG A 39 18.90 4.98 21.38
CA ARG A 39 18.94 5.92 22.50
C ARG A 39 19.56 5.27 23.73
N ASP A 40 19.14 4.05 24.06
CA ASP A 40 19.59 3.34 25.25
C ASP A 40 21.06 2.92 25.12
N HIS A 41 21.49 2.51 23.91
CA HIS A 41 22.89 2.22 23.60
C HIS A 41 23.79 3.45 23.77
N LEU A 42 23.45 4.58 23.12
CA LEU A 42 24.23 5.81 23.22
C LEU A 42 24.24 6.35 24.65
N ARG A 43 23.12 6.23 25.38
CA ARG A 43 23.05 6.63 26.78
C ARG A 43 23.95 5.77 27.66
N ALA A 44 23.94 4.45 27.46
CA ALA A 44 24.79 3.54 28.21
C ALA A 44 26.27 3.82 27.96
N GLU A 45 26.66 4.10 26.72
CA GLU A 45 28.05 4.32 26.33
C GLU A 45 28.58 5.71 26.76
N LEU A 46 27.77 6.76 26.63
CA LEU A 46 28.20 8.14 26.89
C LEU A 46 28.08 8.56 28.37
N LEU A 47 27.14 7.97 29.14
CA LEU A 47 27.04 8.24 30.58
C LEU A 47 28.07 7.45 31.41
N THR A 48 28.59 6.34 30.87
CA THR A 48 29.59 5.52 31.55
C THR A 48 31.02 5.98 31.27
N THR A 49 31.25 6.66 30.14
CA THR A 49 32.58 7.19 29.78
C THR A 49 32.48 8.61 29.20
N PRO A 50 32.31 9.64 30.06
CA PRO A 50 32.15 11.02 29.60
C PRO A 50 33.35 11.56 28.81
N GLU A 51 34.55 10.99 29.01
CA GLU A 51 35.76 11.37 28.29
C GLU A 51 35.63 11.12 26.78
N LEU A 52 34.80 10.16 26.36
CA LEU A 52 34.55 9.88 24.95
C LEU A 52 33.92 11.07 24.21
N LEU A 53 33.23 11.98 24.92
CA LEU A 53 32.67 13.20 24.35
C LEU A 53 33.75 14.22 23.96
N THR A 54 34.99 14.04 24.41
CA THR A 54 36.14 14.86 23.96
C THR A 54 36.72 14.37 22.63
N ASN A 55 36.41 13.12 22.23
CA ASN A 55 36.90 12.56 20.98
C ASN A 55 35.95 12.93 19.81
N PRO A 56 36.41 13.74 18.83
CA PRO A 56 35.56 14.20 17.73
C PRO A 56 35.05 13.06 16.83
N LEU A 57 35.76 11.93 16.77
CA LEU A 57 35.30 10.76 16.00
C LEU A 57 34.12 10.06 16.68
N VAL A 58 34.14 9.95 18.01
CA VAL A 58 33.05 9.33 18.78
C VAL A 58 31.81 10.23 18.73
N VAL A 59 31.99 11.54 18.94
CA VAL A 59 30.90 12.51 18.81
C VAL A 59 30.31 12.48 17.41
N GLY A 60 31.15 12.41 16.36
CA GLY A 60 30.70 12.33 14.98
C GLY A 60 29.92 11.04 14.67
N HIS A 61 30.40 9.88 15.15
CA HIS A 61 29.71 8.61 14.97
C HIS A 61 28.38 8.56 15.72
N ALA A 62 28.37 8.91 17.01
CA ALA A 62 27.17 8.96 17.84
C ALA A 62 26.11 9.89 17.25
N SER A 63 26.53 11.07 16.79
CA SER A 63 25.62 12.02 16.18
C SER A 63 25.02 11.51 14.87
N ARG A 64 25.82 10.87 14.00
CA ARG A 64 25.33 10.25 12.75
C ARG A 64 24.33 9.12 13.02
N LEU A 65 24.62 8.26 14.00
CA LEU A 65 23.72 7.18 14.39
C LEU A 65 22.40 7.72 14.96
N LEU A 66 22.47 8.76 15.79
CA LEU A 66 21.31 9.44 16.34
C LEU A 66 20.47 10.09 15.22
N ALA A 67 21.12 10.81 14.29
CA ALA A 67 20.43 11.44 13.18
C ALA A 67 19.79 10.41 12.22
N ALA A 68 20.48 9.32 11.89
CA ALA A 68 19.95 8.26 11.04
C ALA A 68 18.72 7.59 11.65
N THR A 69 18.76 7.32 12.96
CA THR A 69 17.65 6.67 13.68
C THR A 69 16.49 7.64 13.93
N LEU A 70 16.76 8.93 14.17
CA LEU A 70 15.73 9.96 14.21
C LEU A 70 15.00 10.07 12.86
N LEU A 71 15.73 10.11 11.75
CA LEU A 71 15.14 10.22 10.41
C LEU A 71 14.37 8.96 10.01
N ALA A 72 14.82 7.77 10.43
CA ALA A 72 14.12 6.52 10.17
C ALA A 72 12.89 6.32 11.09
N ALA A 73 12.96 6.80 12.33
CA ALA A 73 11.90 6.57 13.30
C ALA A 73 10.80 7.63 13.24
N PHE A 74 11.12 8.89 12.92
CA PHE A 74 10.18 10.02 13.00
C PHE A 74 9.91 10.63 11.63
N PRO A 75 8.66 11.07 11.38
CA PRO A 75 8.27 11.62 10.10
C PRO A 75 9.02 12.94 9.83
N ASN A 76 9.59 13.11 8.64
CA ASN A 76 10.40 14.27 8.30
C ASN A 76 10.32 14.64 6.80
N SER A 77 10.92 15.77 6.41
CA SER A 77 10.82 16.32 5.05
C SER A 77 11.85 15.77 4.05
N THR A 78 12.77 14.89 4.44
CA THR A 78 13.71 14.23 3.49
C THR A 78 13.03 13.12 2.70
N THR A 79 11.94 12.58 3.24
CA THR A 79 10.98 11.79 2.49
C THR A 79 10.06 12.72 1.71
N ALA A 80 10.64 13.60 0.88
CA ALA A 80 9.90 14.37 -0.10
C ALA A 80 9.48 13.44 -1.25
N ASP A 81 8.53 12.58 -0.94
CA ASP A 81 7.47 12.11 -1.83
C ASP A 81 6.20 12.06 -0.96
N PRO A 82 5.00 12.34 -1.51
CA PRO A 82 3.82 12.75 -0.76
C PRO A 82 3.26 11.61 0.09
N VAL A 83 3.81 11.45 1.30
CA VAL A 83 3.46 10.35 2.22
C VAL A 83 3.15 10.94 3.61
N VAL A 84 2.18 11.86 3.63
CA VAL A 84 1.39 12.19 4.84
C VAL A 84 0.19 11.23 4.97
N GLU A 85 0.18 10.14 4.19
CA GLU A 85 -0.94 9.20 4.11
C GLU A 85 -0.62 7.79 4.67
N ASP A 86 0.64 7.48 5.03
CA ASP A 86 1.07 6.13 5.48
C ASP A 86 0.70 5.76 6.92
N ARG A 87 0.02 6.66 7.64
CA ARG A 87 -0.67 6.30 8.89
C ARG A 87 -2.13 5.89 8.66
N ARG A 88 -2.61 5.96 7.41
CA ARG A 88 -3.94 5.50 6.98
C ARG A 88 -3.88 4.21 6.15
N ASP A 89 -2.71 3.57 6.05
CA ASP A 89 -2.39 2.40 5.19
C ASP A 89 -3.10 1.08 5.54
N ALA A 90 -4.09 1.14 6.42
CA ALA A 90 -5.10 0.11 6.60
C ALA A 90 -6.40 0.70 7.18
N HIS A 91 -6.77 1.94 6.83
CA HIS A 91 -8.05 2.48 7.31
C HIS A 91 -9.18 1.78 6.56
N PRO A 92 -10.20 1.24 7.27
CA PRO A 92 -11.40 0.67 6.65
C PRO A 92 -12.00 1.57 5.56
N ASP A 93 -11.84 2.89 5.66
CA ASP A 93 -12.39 3.83 4.68
C ASP A 93 -11.62 3.90 3.35
N ALA A 94 -10.30 3.69 3.34
CA ALA A 94 -9.55 3.61 2.09
C ALA A 94 -9.96 2.35 1.31
N LEU A 95 -10.09 1.23 2.01
CA LEU A 95 -10.63 0.00 1.45
C LEU A 95 -12.08 0.18 1.00
N ARG A 96 -12.93 0.80 1.81
CA ARG A 96 -14.34 1.09 1.47
C ARG A 96 -14.46 1.90 0.19
N ARG A 97 -13.65 2.97 0.03
CA ARG A 97 -13.61 3.77 -1.20
C ARG A 97 -13.14 2.96 -2.40
N ALA A 98 -12.11 2.14 -2.22
CA ALA A 98 -11.60 1.27 -3.27
C ALA A 98 -12.66 0.25 -3.75
N LEU A 99 -13.34 -0.40 -2.82
CA LEU A 99 -14.42 -1.36 -3.10
C LEU A 99 -15.57 -0.67 -3.83
N ALA A 100 -16.09 0.43 -3.28
CA ALA A 100 -17.17 1.20 -3.89
C ALA A 100 -16.80 1.67 -5.31
N PHE A 101 -15.55 2.07 -5.55
CA PHE A 101 -15.09 2.46 -6.87
C PHE A 101 -15.08 1.28 -7.85
N ILE A 102 -14.59 0.12 -7.43
CA ILE A 102 -14.58 -1.10 -8.27
C ILE A 102 -16.02 -1.54 -8.58
N ASP A 103 -16.88 -1.61 -7.57
CA ASP A 103 -18.27 -2.08 -7.71
C ASP A 103 -19.10 -1.15 -8.61
N ALA A 104 -18.79 0.14 -8.63
CA ALA A 104 -19.45 1.12 -9.48
C ALA A 104 -18.90 1.18 -10.92
N ASN A 105 -17.71 0.61 -11.18
CA ASN A 105 -17.04 0.70 -12.48
C ASN A 105 -16.53 -0.66 -13.02
N PRO A 106 -17.27 -1.78 -12.89
CA PRO A 106 -16.75 -3.11 -13.23
C PRO A 106 -16.52 -3.33 -14.74
N ASP A 107 -17.21 -2.58 -15.59
CA ASP A 107 -17.17 -2.63 -17.06
C ASP A 107 -16.04 -1.78 -17.67
N ARG A 108 -15.41 -0.90 -16.88
CA ARG A 108 -14.33 -0.02 -17.35
C ARG A 108 -12.97 -0.70 -17.30
N ASP A 109 -12.05 -0.31 -18.17
CA ASP A 109 -10.65 -0.74 -18.08
C ASP A 109 -9.95 -0.03 -16.92
N LEU A 110 -9.82 -0.73 -15.79
CA LEU A 110 -9.25 -0.19 -14.56
C LEU A 110 -7.85 -0.76 -14.32
N ALA A 111 -6.90 0.12 -14.04
CA ALA A 111 -5.61 -0.22 -13.47
C ALA A 111 -5.64 -0.12 -11.94
N THR A 112 -4.67 -0.74 -11.27
CA THR A 112 -4.54 -0.63 -9.80
C THR A 112 -4.29 0.82 -9.35
N SER A 113 -3.67 1.65 -10.20
CA SER A 113 -3.49 3.09 -9.96
C SER A 113 -4.82 3.85 -9.89
N ASP A 114 -5.81 3.50 -10.70
CA ASP A 114 -7.12 4.16 -10.69
C ASP A 114 -7.86 3.87 -9.39
N VAL A 115 -7.79 2.62 -8.93
CA VAL A 115 -8.35 2.21 -7.63
C VAL A 115 -7.65 2.93 -6.48
N ALA A 116 -6.33 3.06 -6.55
CA ALA A 116 -5.54 3.79 -5.54
C ALA A 116 -5.91 5.28 -5.50
N ALA A 117 -6.03 5.91 -6.67
CA ALA A 117 -6.45 7.31 -6.81
C ALA A 117 -7.86 7.54 -6.24
N ALA A 118 -8.83 6.67 -6.58
CA ALA A 118 -10.19 6.73 -6.03
C ALA A 118 -10.21 6.53 -4.50
N ALA A 119 -9.33 5.66 -4.00
CA ALA A 119 -9.14 5.42 -2.57
C ALA A 119 -8.35 6.54 -1.87
N ARG A 120 -7.73 7.46 -2.60
CA ARG A 120 -6.86 8.54 -2.11
C ARG A 120 -5.70 7.99 -1.28
N VAL A 121 -5.02 6.99 -1.83
CA VAL A 121 -3.84 6.36 -1.23
C VAL A 121 -2.87 5.92 -2.33
N SER A 122 -1.67 5.50 -1.95
CA SER A 122 -0.71 4.93 -2.91
C SER A 122 -1.16 3.55 -3.44
N THR A 123 -0.62 3.13 -4.58
CA THR A 123 -0.83 1.77 -5.12
C THR A 123 -0.41 0.69 -4.12
N ARG A 124 0.68 0.92 -3.37
CA ARG A 124 1.18 0.01 -2.34
C ARG A 124 0.19 -0.10 -1.18
N ALA A 125 -0.35 1.04 -0.74
CA ALA A 125 -1.33 1.12 0.35
C ALA A 125 -2.61 0.35 0.03
N VAL A 126 -3.20 0.58 -1.15
CA VAL A 126 -4.43 -0.12 -1.53
C VAL A 126 -4.19 -1.62 -1.70
N GLN A 127 -3.05 -2.03 -2.25
CA GLN A 127 -2.69 -3.44 -2.34
C GLN A 127 -2.51 -4.08 -0.95
N LEU A 128 -1.89 -3.37 -0.01
CA LEU A 128 -1.74 -3.84 1.37
C LEU A 128 -3.10 -3.96 2.07
N ALA A 129 -3.98 -2.97 1.90
CA ALA A 129 -5.33 -2.99 2.47
C ALA A 129 -6.16 -4.19 1.99
N PHE A 130 -6.18 -4.48 0.69
CA PHE A 130 -6.86 -5.66 0.15
C PHE A 130 -6.27 -6.97 0.69
N ARG A 131 -4.94 -7.08 0.77
CA ARG A 131 -4.29 -8.29 1.30
C ARG A 131 -4.61 -8.50 2.77
N ARG A 132 -4.51 -7.44 3.57
CA ARG A 132 -4.71 -7.49 5.03
C ARG A 132 -6.16 -7.80 5.41
N HIS A 133 -7.12 -7.19 4.73
CA HIS A 133 -8.53 -7.24 5.14
C HIS A 133 -9.38 -8.23 4.35
N LEU A 134 -8.98 -8.57 3.12
CA LEU A 134 -9.76 -9.44 2.22
C LEU A 134 -8.95 -10.64 1.70
N GLY A 135 -7.68 -10.78 2.10
CA GLY A 135 -6.82 -11.86 1.62
C GLY A 135 -6.58 -11.86 0.11
N THR A 136 -6.79 -10.73 -0.58
CA THR A 136 -6.77 -10.66 -2.05
C THR A 136 -6.06 -9.39 -2.55
N THR A 137 -6.11 -9.12 -3.86
CA THR A 137 -5.57 -7.91 -4.49
C THR A 137 -6.69 -7.10 -5.15
N PRO A 138 -6.54 -5.79 -5.38
CA PRO A 138 -7.57 -4.98 -6.03
C PRO A 138 -8.00 -5.56 -7.39
N MET A 139 -7.03 -5.99 -8.20
CA MET A 139 -7.32 -6.58 -9.51
C MET A 139 -7.93 -7.98 -9.43
N ALA A 140 -7.63 -8.74 -8.38
CA ALA A 140 -8.30 -10.02 -8.16
C ALA A 140 -9.75 -9.82 -7.74
N TYR A 141 -10.03 -8.83 -6.89
CA TYR A 141 -11.38 -8.45 -6.51
C TYR A 141 -12.19 -7.96 -7.71
N LEU A 142 -11.67 -7.03 -8.51
CA LEU A 142 -12.35 -6.57 -9.75
C LEU A 142 -12.68 -7.75 -10.68
N ARG A 143 -11.78 -8.72 -10.82
CA ARG A 143 -12.04 -9.91 -11.64
C ARG A 143 -13.14 -10.77 -11.06
N GLN A 144 -13.25 -10.88 -9.74
CA GLN A 144 -14.36 -11.60 -9.10
C GLN A 144 -15.69 -10.88 -9.37
N VAL A 145 -15.73 -9.56 -9.16
CA VAL A 145 -16.92 -8.72 -9.46
C VAL A 145 -17.36 -8.90 -10.91
N ARG A 146 -16.42 -8.87 -11.87
CA ARG A 146 -16.71 -9.11 -13.29
C ARG A 146 -17.24 -10.52 -13.57
N LEU A 147 -16.74 -11.55 -12.88
CA LEU A 147 -17.28 -12.91 -12.99
C LEU A 147 -18.71 -12.98 -12.44
N ASP A 148 -18.99 -12.31 -11.32
CA ASP A 148 -20.32 -12.30 -10.69
C ASP A 148 -21.35 -11.62 -11.59
N HIS A 149 -20.98 -10.50 -12.21
CA HIS A 149 -21.81 -9.85 -13.23
C HIS A 149 -21.97 -10.69 -14.50
N ALA A 150 -20.91 -11.33 -14.99
CA ALA A 150 -21.01 -12.23 -16.14
C ALA A 150 -21.94 -13.42 -15.84
N ARG A 151 -21.91 -13.95 -14.63
CA ARG A 151 -22.83 -14.99 -14.19
C ARG A 151 -24.28 -14.49 -14.17
N ALA A 152 -24.52 -13.31 -13.60
CA ALA A 152 -25.86 -12.71 -13.61
C ALA A 152 -26.40 -12.56 -15.04
N ASP A 153 -25.58 -12.03 -15.95
CA ASP A 153 -25.92 -11.92 -17.37
C ASP A 153 -26.23 -13.30 -17.98
N LEU A 154 -25.37 -14.31 -17.77
CA LEU A 154 -25.59 -15.68 -18.27
C LEU A 154 -26.89 -16.27 -17.74
N THR A 155 -27.22 -16.05 -16.47
CA THR A 155 -28.45 -16.55 -15.85
C THR A 155 -29.71 -15.82 -16.34
N SER A 156 -29.59 -14.56 -16.76
CA SER A 156 -30.69 -13.77 -17.34
C SER A 156 -30.81 -13.86 -18.86
N ALA A 157 -29.83 -14.48 -19.51
CA ALA A 157 -29.71 -14.51 -20.97
C ALA A 157 -30.78 -15.39 -21.60
N THR A 158 -31.24 -15.01 -22.79
CA THR A 158 -32.14 -15.87 -23.58
C THR A 158 -31.31 -16.82 -24.44
N THR A 159 -31.47 -18.12 -24.21
CA THR A 159 -30.82 -19.17 -25.00
C THR A 159 -31.08 -18.96 -26.51
N GLY A 160 -30.01 -18.80 -27.28
CA GLY A 160 -30.05 -18.63 -28.74
C GLY A 160 -29.84 -17.20 -29.26
N GLN A 161 -30.01 -16.17 -28.42
CA GLN A 161 -29.69 -14.78 -28.76
C GLN A 161 -28.34 -14.34 -28.18
N ASP A 162 -27.99 -14.88 -27.02
CA ASP A 162 -26.78 -14.54 -26.31
C ASP A 162 -25.75 -15.66 -26.40
N THR A 163 -24.47 -15.27 -26.50
CA THR A 163 -23.37 -16.22 -26.51
C THR A 163 -22.46 -15.97 -25.32
N VAL A 164 -21.88 -17.05 -24.80
CA VAL A 164 -20.85 -16.99 -23.76
C VAL A 164 -19.74 -16.03 -24.15
N THR A 165 -19.32 -16.03 -25.42
CA THR A 165 -18.27 -15.14 -25.93
C THR A 165 -18.66 -13.67 -25.85
N ARG A 166 -19.91 -13.32 -26.21
CA ARG A 166 -20.42 -11.94 -26.16
C ARG A 166 -20.48 -11.43 -24.71
N ILE A 167 -20.98 -12.26 -23.80
CA ILE A 167 -21.05 -11.92 -22.37
C ILE A 167 -19.65 -11.80 -21.76
N ALA A 168 -18.74 -12.72 -22.08
CA ALA A 168 -17.36 -12.65 -21.64
C ALA A 168 -16.66 -11.36 -22.10
N ALA A 169 -16.86 -10.97 -23.36
CA ALA A 169 -16.29 -9.74 -23.92
C ALA A 169 -16.83 -8.49 -23.23
N LYS A 170 -18.14 -8.43 -22.93
CA LYS A 170 -18.77 -7.33 -22.18
C LYS A 170 -18.08 -7.09 -20.82
N TRP A 171 -17.64 -8.15 -20.16
CA TRP A 171 -16.97 -8.08 -18.85
C TRP A 171 -15.44 -8.10 -18.94
N GLY A 172 -14.88 -7.76 -20.11
CA GLY A 172 -13.44 -7.53 -20.28
C GLY A 172 -12.61 -8.80 -20.49
N TYR A 173 -13.21 -9.92 -20.86
CA TYR A 173 -12.48 -11.14 -21.24
C TYR A 173 -12.34 -11.25 -22.75
N GLY A 174 -11.18 -10.84 -23.28
CA GLY A 174 -10.89 -10.96 -24.72
C GLY A 174 -10.71 -12.39 -25.24
N ARG A 175 -10.57 -13.39 -24.35
CA ARG A 175 -10.42 -14.81 -24.71
C ARG A 175 -11.41 -15.67 -23.94
N ALA A 176 -12.33 -16.32 -24.67
CA ALA A 176 -13.37 -17.17 -24.09
C ALA A 176 -12.82 -18.35 -23.28
N SER A 177 -11.69 -18.94 -23.68
CA SER A 177 -11.05 -20.03 -22.93
C SER A 177 -10.57 -19.59 -21.54
N VAL A 178 -9.98 -18.39 -21.44
CA VAL A 178 -9.51 -17.82 -20.16
C VAL A 178 -10.70 -17.48 -19.26
N PHE A 179 -11.77 -16.94 -19.83
CA PHE A 179 -13.02 -16.70 -19.11
C PHE A 179 -13.61 -18.01 -18.57
N ALA A 180 -13.79 -19.01 -19.42
CA ALA A 180 -14.40 -20.28 -19.04
C ALA A 180 -13.61 -21.02 -17.94
N ALA A 181 -12.27 -21.00 -18.02
CA ALA A 181 -11.42 -21.58 -16.98
C ALA A 181 -11.59 -20.87 -15.63
N ARG A 182 -11.59 -19.52 -15.63
CA ARG A 182 -11.77 -18.71 -14.42
C ARG A 182 -13.17 -18.85 -13.84
N TYR A 183 -14.19 -18.83 -14.69
CA TYR A 183 -15.59 -19.01 -14.31
C TYR A 183 -15.79 -20.37 -13.64
N ARG A 184 -15.27 -21.45 -14.24
CA ARG A 184 -15.33 -22.80 -13.66
C ARG A 184 -14.56 -22.89 -12.35
N ALA A 185 -13.41 -22.25 -12.25
CA ALA A 185 -12.66 -22.21 -10.99
C ALA A 185 -13.42 -21.49 -9.87
N ALA A 186 -14.21 -20.45 -10.20
CA ALA A 186 -15.00 -19.69 -9.23
C ALA A 186 -16.31 -20.37 -8.84
N TYR A 187 -17.00 -21.05 -9.77
CA TYR A 187 -18.37 -21.54 -9.56
C TYR A 187 -18.56 -23.05 -9.72
N GLY A 188 -17.53 -23.81 -10.07
CA GLY A 188 -17.58 -25.27 -10.26
C GLY A 188 -18.24 -25.74 -11.56
N VAL A 189 -19.00 -24.88 -12.25
CA VAL A 189 -19.68 -25.17 -13.52
C VAL A 189 -19.12 -24.31 -14.66
N SER A 190 -19.27 -24.76 -15.90
CA SER A 190 -18.85 -23.97 -17.07
C SER A 190 -19.87 -22.87 -17.41
N PRO A 191 -19.46 -21.75 -18.02
CA PRO A 191 -20.39 -20.70 -18.41
C PRO A 191 -21.42 -21.15 -19.45
N SER A 192 -21.05 -22.09 -20.33
CA SER A 192 -21.98 -22.71 -21.29
C SER A 192 -23.03 -23.59 -20.62
N GLN A 193 -22.72 -24.20 -19.46
CA GLN A 193 -23.73 -24.91 -18.67
C GLN A 193 -24.69 -23.90 -18.06
N THR A 194 -24.18 -22.85 -17.41
CA THR A 194 -25.03 -21.79 -16.85
C THR A 194 -25.96 -21.18 -17.90
N LEU A 195 -25.47 -20.90 -19.11
CA LEU A 195 -26.27 -20.32 -20.20
C LEU A 195 -27.36 -21.28 -20.75
N ARG A 196 -27.18 -22.60 -20.63
CA ARG A 196 -28.20 -23.57 -21.07
C ARG A 196 -29.26 -23.83 -20.00
N GLU A 197 -28.93 -23.50 -18.76
CA GLU A 197 -29.78 -23.71 -17.59
C GLU A 197 -30.57 -22.43 -17.22
N SER A 198 -30.35 -21.33 -17.94
CA SER A 198 -31.14 -20.09 -17.90
C SER A 198 -32.28 -20.08 -18.91
#